data_AF-A0A8H3VF66-F1
#
_entry.id   AF-A0A8H3VF66-F1
#
_cell.length_a   1.000
_cell.length_b   1.000
_cell.length_c   1.000
_cell.angle_alpha   90.00
_cell.angle_beta   90.00
_cell.angle_gamma   90.00
#
_symmetry.space_group_name_H-M   'P 1'
#
loop_
_entity.id
_entity.type
_entity.pdbx_description
1 polymer ?
#
loop_
_entity_poly.entity_id
_entity_poly.type
_entity_poly.pdbx_seq_one_letter_code
_entity_poly.pdbx_strand_id
1 'polypeptide(L)'
;MGEEASVEHQGMPFGEAHKMSMDTRAATWANSESSTDVSETLTQKESNSTVSPRNFENPLNYRTNTGLAVNDYFVGPRDMSKHSKWPMFMRMHGAISPKMILPLAFVACWSSLITCVSKFVYPLGTSNLLLTVLGFVVGLGLSFRSSTAYERYTEGRKYWAQLTLSAQCLARVFWLHGEERMGEQGKQDLLAKMTALNLIVAFAVALKHRLRFEPYSGYDDLAGLIGHLETFAKGATSEETMLHQKSGTLKSIGEYLGVPFAESNPRKLLKKANKPLGNLPLEVLTYLASYVDETIENGLLNVPGQQTLAYSNITALNDVLTGTDRVLNTPLPLAYSIAISQITWVYIIILPVQLYDYLGWVTIPGTICAAYIILGLLLIGREIENPFGNDVNDLPLDHFCQQVASDVDTISSLKKPRMAEFVTHKDNKVLFPISTSGYEAWAARSEKRIRNELKLKVEVGYAAWLDLQGEHKANVKAGDEKV
;
A
#
# COMPACT_ATOMS: atom_id res chain seq x y z
N MET A 1 -38.70 -12.36 -62.63
CA MET A 1 -39.09 -11.06 -62.04
C MET A 1 -37.79 -10.45 -61.56
N GLY A 2 -36.98 -9.78 -62.39
CA GLY A 2 -37.26 -8.50 -63.09
C GLY A 2 -37.19 -7.39 -62.04
N GLU A 3 -36.29 -6.39 -62.05
CA GLU A 3 -35.72 -5.58 -63.14
C GLU A 3 -34.40 -4.90 -62.73
N GLU A 4 -33.53 -4.69 -63.72
CA GLU A 4 -32.52 -3.62 -63.79
C GLU A 4 -33.17 -2.29 -64.25
N ALA A 5 -32.62 -1.13 -63.84
CA ALA A 5 -32.49 0.12 -64.61
C ALA A 5 -31.83 1.21 -63.71
N SER A 6 -30.73 1.89 -64.04
CA SER A 6 -30.48 2.87 -65.13
C SER A 6 -31.32 4.16 -64.94
N VAL A 7 -30.89 5.44 -65.08
CA VAL A 7 -29.71 6.11 -65.66
C VAL A 7 -29.90 7.67 -65.50
N GLU A 8 -28.80 8.42 -65.48
CA GLU A 8 -28.55 9.83 -65.96
C GLU A 8 -29.04 11.18 -65.34
N HIS A 9 -28.02 12.04 -65.18
CA HIS A 9 -27.80 13.46 -65.58
C HIS A 9 -28.82 14.60 -65.36
N GLN A 10 -28.29 15.69 -64.76
CA GLN A 10 -28.32 17.14 -65.16
C GLN A 10 -28.21 17.99 -63.88
N GLY A 11 -27.50 19.12 -63.76
CA GLY A 11 -26.70 19.96 -64.63
C GLY A 11 -26.20 21.16 -63.78
N MET A 12 -25.03 21.71 -64.08
CA MET A 12 -24.66 23.06 -63.65
C MET A 12 -25.42 24.10 -64.48
N PRO A 13 -25.64 25.33 -63.96
CA PRO A 13 -24.81 26.44 -64.46
C PRO A 13 -24.52 27.59 -63.45
N PHE A 14 -23.32 28.17 -63.64
CA PHE A 14 -22.94 29.60 -63.71
C PHE A 14 -23.46 30.68 -62.74
N GLY A 15 -22.51 31.55 -62.34
CA GLY A 15 -22.68 33.02 -62.27
C GLY A 15 -22.19 33.67 -60.97
N GLU A 16 -20.93 34.16 -60.92
CA GLU A 16 -20.57 35.62 -60.84
C GLU A 16 -20.70 36.24 -59.42
N ALA A 17 -19.88 37.18 -58.92
CA ALA A 17 -18.63 37.83 -59.31
C ALA A 17 -18.19 38.76 -58.13
N HIS A 18 -16.95 39.29 -58.22
CA HIS A 18 -16.40 40.50 -57.56
C HIS A 18 -15.99 40.43 -56.07
N LYS A 19 -14.87 40.99 -55.57
CA LYS A 19 -13.77 41.90 -56.00
C LYS A 19 -12.60 41.63 -55.03
N MET A 20 -11.37 41.30 -55.44
CA MET A 20 -10.27 42.16 -55.88
C MET A 20 -9.86 43.30 -54.92
N SER A 21 -8.69 43.15 -54.28
CA SER A 21 -7.72 44.23 -54.10
C SER A 21 -6.31 43.64 -54.08
N MET A 22 -5.52 44.05 -55.07
CA MET A 22 -4.08 43.86 -55.19
C MET A 22 -3.36 44.65 -54.10
N ASP A 23 -2.16 44.20 -53.71
CA ASP A 23 -1.03 45.12 -53.85
C ASP A 23 0.30 44.39 -54.13
N THR A 24 1.14 45.11 -54.86
CA THR A 24 2.18 44.61 -55.77
C THR A 24 3.55 45.04 -55.28
N ARG A 25 4.60 44.21 -55.47
CA ARG A 25 5.98 44.58 -55.91
C ARG A 25 6.93 43.37 -55.81
N ALA A 26 7.32 42.78 -56.95
CA ALA A 26 8.56 43.06 -57.72
C ALA A 26 9.82 42.50 -57.03
N ALA A 27 10.34 41.32 -57.41
CA ALA A 27 11.13 40.98 -58.62
C ALA A 27 12.64 41.06 -58.37
N THR A 28 13.34 39.91 -58.46
CA THR A 28 14.64 39.75 -59.13
C THR A 28 15.00 38.27 -59.26
N TRP A 29 15.35 37.87 -60.48
CA TRP A 29 15.84 36.55 -60.88
C TRP A 29 17.33 36.36 -60.57
N ALA A 30 17.77 35.12 -60.33
CA ALA A 30 19.00 34.55 -60.91
C ALA A 30 19.07 33.02 -60.69
N ASN A 31 19.32 32.30 -61.78
CA ASN A 31 19.56 30.86 -61.88
C ASN A 31 20.87 30.43 -61.21
N SER A 32 20.89 29.20 -60.65
CA SER A 32 21.94 28.22 -60.95
C SER A 32 21.46 26.81 -60.59
N GLU A 33 21.46 25.94 -61.60
CA GLU A 33 21.23 24.50 -61.51
C GLU A 33 22.33 23.81 -60.68
N SER A 34 21.97 22.85 -59.82
CA SER A 34 22.61 21.52 -59.80
C SER A 34 21.87 20.59 -58.83
N SER A 35 21.34 19.52 -59.41
CA SER A 35 20.87 18.27 -58.82
C SER A 35 21.68 17.73 -57.63
N THR A 36 21.01 17.36 -56.53
CA THR A 36 20.99 16.03 -55.87
C THR A 36 20.19 16.09 -54.56
N ASP A 37 19.59 14.95 -54.18
CA ASP A 37 18.95 14.62 -52.88
C ASP A 37 17.47 14.97 -52.64
N VAL A 38 16.61 14.01 -53.01
CA VAL A 38 15.18 13.91 -52.64
C VAL A 38 14.98 13.01 -51.40
N SER A 39 15.99 12.90 -50.51
CA SER A 39 15.95 11.97 -49.36
C SER A 39 15.86 12.62 -47.97
N GLU A 40 15.63 13.93 -47.86
CA GLU A 40 15.66 14.62 -46.54
C GLU A 40 14.36 15.31 -46.09
N THR A 41 13.22 15.09 -46.75
CA THR A 41 11.96 15.80 -46.39
C THR A 41 11.01 15.05 -45.45
N LEU A 42 11.40 13.92 -44.86
CA LEU A 42 10.54 13.19 -43.89
C LEU A 42 11.03 13.21 -42.44
N THR A 43 12.17 13.84 -42.13
CA THR A 43 12.76 13.85 -40.78
C THR A 43 12.63 15.16 -40.01
N GLN A 44 11.86 16.13 -40.53
CA GLN A 44 11.83 17.50 -39.96
C GLN A 44 10.47 17.96 -39.39
N LYS A 45 9.54 17.03 -39.11
CA LYS A 45 8.22 17.37 -38.51
C LYS A 45 7.98 16.83 -37.10
N GLU A 46 8.93 16.12 -36.48
CA GLU A 46 8.79 15.59 -35.10
C GLU A 46 9.72 16.25 -34.06
N SER A 47 10.46 17.31 -34.39
CA SER A 47 11.45 17.90 -33.48
C SER A 47 10.99 19.16 -32.71
N ASN A 48 9.71 19.52 -32.73
CA ASN A 48 9.19 20.66 -31.96
C ASN A 48 8.01 20.27 -31.05
N SER A 49 8.26 19.39 -30.08
CA SER A 49 7.57 19.47 -28.78
C SER A 49 8.58 19.98 -27.75
N THR A 50 8.54 21.28 -27.50
CA THR A 50 9.25 21.93 -26.39
C THR A 50 8.91 21.22 -25.08
N VAL A 51 9.86 20.44 -24.56
CA VAL A 51 9.84 19.97 -23.17
C VAL A 51 10.00 21.21 -22.30
N SER A 52 8.88 21.71 -21.78
CA SER A 52 8.90 22.75 -20.75
C SER A 52 9.70 22.20 -19.55
N PRO A 53 10.63 22.97 -18.96
CA PRO A 53 11.23 22.56 -17.68
C PRO A 53 10.11 22.62 -16.64
N ARG A 54 9.42 21.50 -16.44
CA ARG A 54 8.51 21.35 -15.31
C ARG A 54 9.39 21.38 -14.07
N ASN A 55 9.22 22.41 -13.26
CA ASN A 55 9.45 22.31 -11.82
C ASN A 55 8.54 21.19 -11.30
N PHE A 56 9.00 19.95 -11.40
CA PHE A 56 8.46 18.82 -10.67
C PHE A 56 9.13 18.87 -9.31
N GLU A 57 8.53 19.60 -8.37
CA GLU A 57 8.81 19.34 -6.97
C GLU A 57 8.30 17.93 -6.68
N ASN A 58 9.22 17.01 -6.43
CA ASN A 58 8.91 15.67 -5.99
C ASN A 58 8.14 15.78 -4.65
N PRO A 59 6.87 15.33 -4.52
CA PRO A 59 6.10 15.49 -3.29
C PRO A 59 6.66 14.69 -2.10
N LEU A 60 7.73 13.92 -2.31
CA LEU A 60 8.23 12.89 -1.39
C LEU A 60 9.68 13.12 -0.92
N ASN A 61 10.24 14.31 -1.12
CA ASN A 61 11.56 14.65 -0.56
C ASN A 61 11.45 15.01 0.93
N TYR A 62 11.50 14.00 1.81
CA TYR A 62 11.89 14.24 3.19
C TYR A 62 13.38 14.62 3.24
N ARG A 63 13.67 15.88 3.59
CA ARG A 63 15.00 16.36 3.98
C ARG A 63 15.59 15.45 5.06
N THR A 64 16.59 14.64 4.72
CA THR A 64 17.50 14.03 5.69
C THR A 64 18.49 15.09 6.13
N ASN A 65 18.15 15.80 7.22
CA ASN A 65 19.09 16.70 7.86
C ASN A 65 20.18 15.87 8.55
N THR A 66 21.40 15.98 8.05
CA THR A 66 22.61 15.37 8.60
C THR A 66 22.93 15.96 9.98
N GLY A 67 22.87 15.11 11.00
CA GLY A 67 23.31 15.42 12.36
C GLY A 67 22.99 14.24 13.27
N LEU A 68 23.86 13.23 13.28
CA LEU A 68 23.77 12.06 14.17
C LEU A 68 23.93 12.53 15.62
N ALA A 69 22.81 12.81 16.29
CA ALA A 69 22.79 13.05 17.73
C ALA A 69 22.79 11.70 18.45
N VAL A 70 23.41 11.62 19.62
CA VAL A 70 23.48 10.41 20.48
C VAL A 70 22.09 9.80 20.77
N ASN A 71 21.02 10.60 20.66
CA ASN A 71 19.64 10.14 20.77
C ASN A 71 19.15 9.28 19.58
N ASP A 72 19.79 9.32 18.41
CA ASP A 72 19.47 8.44 17.28
C ASP A 72 20.05 7.01 17.47
N TYR A 73 20.91 6.80 18.47
CA TYR A 73 21.53 5.49 18.75
C TYR A 73 20.60 4.52 19.50
N PHE A 74 19.55 5.04 20.14
CA PHE A 74 18.57 4.24 20.91
C PHE A 74 17.18 4.20 20.26
N VAL A 75 17.05 4.72 19.03
CA VAL A 75 15.76 4.92 18.36
C VAL A 75 15.79 4.26 17.00
N GLY A 76 14.94 3.24 16.81
CA GLY A 76 14.80 2.58 15.52
C GLY A 76 14.23 3.54 14.46
N PRO A 77 14.45 3.30 13.14
CA PRO A 77 14.03 4.20 12.05
C PRO A 77 12.52 4.47 11.93
N ARG A 78 11.70 3.82 12.76
CA ARG A 78 10.23 3.85 12.74
C ARG A 78 9.64 4.16 14.12
N ASP A 79 10.19 5.13 14.82
CA ASP A 79 9.59 5.58 16.07
C ASP A 79 8.29 6.37 15.81
N MET A 80 7.16 5.78 16.18
CA MET A 80 5.83 6.40 16.11
C MET A 80 5.71 7.68 16.95
N SER A 81 6.64 7.91 17.88
CA SER A 81 6.66 9.10 18.76
C SER A 81 7.08 10.39 18.03
N LYS A 82 7.80 10.29 16.91
CA LYS A 82 8.44 11.43 16.23
C LYS A 82 7.43 12.42 15.59
N HIS A 83 6.18 12.00 15.40
CA HIS A 83 5.13 12.81 14.75
C HIS A 83 4.32 13.70 15.69
N SER A 84 4.50 13.64 17.01
CA SER A 84 3.73 14.45 17.98
C SER A 84 4.62 15.07 19.05
N LYS A 85 4.48 16.38 19.27
CA LYS A 85 5.15 17.10 20.37
C LYS A 85 4.59 16.75 21.76
N TRP A 86 3.47 16.05 21.81
CA TRP A 86 2.80 15.63 23.05
C TRP A 86 3.21 14.21 23.45
N PRO A 87 3.37 13.93 24.76
CA PRO A 87 3.59 12.57 25.27
C PRO A 87 2.53 11.60 24.75
N MET A 88 2.91 10.32 24.57
CA MET A 88 2.05 9.31 23.95
C MET A 88 0.67 9.18 24.61
N PHE A 89 0.57 9.33 25.94
CA PHE A 89 -0.69 9.24 26.67
C PHE A 89 -1.65 10.42 26.42
N MET A 90 -1.17 11.56 25.90
CA MET A 90 -1.98 12.74 25.56
C MET A 90 -2.30 12.86 24.07
N ARG A 91 -1.82 11.93 23.25
CA ARG A 91 -2.02 11.97 21.81
C ARG A 91 -3.46 11.58 21.48
N MET A 92 -4.17 12.45 20.76
CA MET A 92 -5.54 12.21 20.32
C MET A 92 -5.62 11.58 18.91
N HIS A 93 -4.56 11.72 18.10
CA HIS A 93 -4.51 11.17 16.75
C HIS A 93 -4.08 9.69 16.80
N GLY A 94 -4.94 8.80 16.31
CA GLY A 94 -4.79 7.34 16.44
C GLY A 94 -5.22 6.77 17.79
N ALA A 95 -5.66 7.63 18.72
CA ALA A 95 -6.22 7.22 19.98
C ALA A 95 -7.72 6.94 19.84
N ILE A 96 -8.21 6.04 20.69
CA ILE A 96 -9.60 5.62 20.73
C ILE A 96 -10.45 6.58 21.58
N SER A 97 -9.79 7.49 22.31
CA SER A 97 -10.41 8.48 23.17
C SER A 97 -11.51 9.32 22.50
N PRO A 98 -11.45 9.75 21.21
CA PRO A 98 -12.54 10.49 20.58
C PRO A 98 -13.81 9.65 20.41
N LYS A 99 -13.68 8.39 19.97
CA LYS A 99 -14.80 7.44 19.81
C LYS A 99 -15.44 7.08 21.17
N MET A 100 -14.72 7.31 22.27
CA MET A 100 -15.18 7.02 23.64
C MET A 100 -15.91 8.18 24.32
N ILE A 101 -15.85 9.41 23.81
CA ILE A 101 -16.44 10.58 24.48
C ILE A 101 -17.93 10.36 24.76
N LEU A 102 -18.70 9.91 23.76
CA LEU A 102 -20.13 9.71 23.88
C LEU A 102 -20.50 8.53 24.82
N PRO A 103 -19.89 7.33 24.69
CA PRO A 103 -20.06 6.24 25.65
C PRO A 103 -19.70 6.64 27.10
N LEU A 104 -18.60 7.34 27.31
CA LEU A 104 -18.17 7.76 28.64
C LEU A 104 -19.07 8.83 29.22
N ALA A 105 -19.57 9.76 28.41
CA ALA A 105 -20.56 10.74 28.83
C ALA A 105 -21.85 10.04 29.30
N PHE A 106 -22.31 9.03 28.56
CA PHE A 106 -23.45 8.20 28.98
C PHE A 106 -23.18 7.51 30.33
N VAL A 107 -22.01 6.87 30.49
CA VAL A 107 -21.63 6.22 31.75
C VAL A 107 -21.52 7.22 32.90
N ALA A 108 -21.00 8.42 32.65
CA ALA A 108 -20.91 9.49 33.64
C ALA A 108 -22.30 9.95 34.10
N CYS A 109 -23.23 10.17 33.16
CA CYS A 109 -24.61 10.51 33.47
C CYS A 109 -25.31 9.39 34.24
N TRP A 110 -25.14 8.13 33.82
CA TRP A 110 -25.72 6.97 34.49
C TRP A 110 -25.18 6.78 35.90
N SER A 111 -23.86 6.83 36.09
CA SER A 111 -23.21 6.70 37.40
C SER A 111 -23.62 7.84 38.35
N SER A 112 -23.75 9.05 37.82
CA SER A 112 -24.26 10.21 38.58
C SER A 112 -25.71 10.00 39.02
N LEU A 113 -26.58 9.51 38.12
CA LEU A 113 -27.97 9.20 38.43
C LEU A 113 -28.06 8.16 39.55
N ILE A 114 -27.34 7.04 39.45
CA ILE A 114 -27.34 5.97 40.46
C ILE A 114 -26.82 6.48 41.80
N THR A 115 -25.74 7.26 41.79
CA THR A 115 -25.17 7.85 43.02
C THR A 115 -26.15 8.80 43.70
N CYS A 116 -26.85 9.65 42.93
CA CYS A 116 -27.88 10.56 43.44
C CYS A 116 -29.08 9.79 44.02
N VAL A 117 -29.60 8.78 43.30
CA VAL A 117 -30.72 7.97 43.79
C VAL A 117 -30.34 7.22 45.06
N SER A 118 -29.14 6.63 45.09
CA SER A 118 -28.66 5.88 46.27
C SER A 118 -28.42 6.77 47.49
N LYS A 119 -28.07 8.04 47.27
CA LYS A 119 -27.85 9.02 48.35
C LYS A 119 -29.13 9.66 48.88
N PHE A 120 -30.04 10.04 47.99
CA PHE A 120 -31.19 10.90 48.33
C PHE A 120 -32.53 10.17 48.39
N VAL A 121 -32.67 8.98 47.80
CA VAL A 121 -33.95 8.28 47.69
C VAL A 121 -33.95 6.98 48.47
N TYR A 122 -33.13 6.00 48.07
CA TYR A 122 -33.09 4.67 48.68
C TYR A 122 -31.73 4.01 48.44
N PRO A 123 -31.11 3.33 49.42
CA PRO A 123 -29.83 2.65 49.23
C PRO A 123 -29.97 1.50 48.22
N LEU A 124 -29.39 1.67 47.03
CA LEU A 124 -29.43 0.66 45.95
C LEU A 124 -28.31 -0.40 46.07
N GLY A 125 -27.57 -0.38 47.18
CA GLY A 125 -26.46 -1.28 47.47
C GLY A 125 -26.76 -2.75 47.18
N THR A 126 -25.94 -3.37 46.34
CA THR A 126 -26.06 -4.79 45.96
C THR A 126 -24.73 -5.51 46.17
N SER A 127 -24.76 -6.81 46.43
CA SER A 127 -23.55 -7.63 46.65
C SER A 127 -22.54 -7.54 45.49
N ASN A 128 -21.26 -7.41 45.84
CA ASN A 128 -20.12 -7.40 44.91
C ASN A 128 -19.85 -8.76 44.25
N LEU A 129 -20.54 -9.83 44.65
CA LEU A 129 -20.37 -11.16 44.04
C LEU A 129 -20.63 -11.13 42.53
N LEU A 130 -21.60 -10.33 42.08
CA LEU A 130 -21.90 -10.20 40.67
C LEU A 130 -20.81 -9.43 39.90
N LEU A 131 -20.08 -8.52 40.56
CA LEU A 131 -18.91 -7.84 40.00
C LEU A 131 -17.82 -8.85 39.61
N THR A 132 -17.50 -9.77 40.52
CA THR A 132 -16.37 -10.69 40.34
C THR A 132 -16.68 -11.72 39.26
N VAL A 133 -17.90 -12.27 39.25
CA VAL A 133 -18.33 -13.25 38.25
C VAL A 133 -18.43 -12.61 36.86
N LEU A 134 -19.15 -11.49 36.73
CA LEU A 134 -19.27 -10.82 35.43
C LEU A 134 -17.93 -10.22 34.96
N GLY A 135 -17.11 -9.70 35.88
CA GLY A 135 -15.79 -9.16 35.58
C GLY A 135 -14.85 -10.22 35.00
N PHE A 136 -14.88 -11.44 35.54
CA PHE A 136 -14.14 -12.56 34.96
C PHE A 136 -14.61 -12.90 33.54
N VAL A 137 -15.93 -12.99 33.32
CA VAL A 137 -16.51 -13.29 32.00
C VAL A 137 -16.19 -12.18 30.99
N VAL A 138 -16.28 -10.91 31.38
CA VAL A 138 -15.90 -9.76 30.54
C VAL A 138 -14.41 -9.82 30.20
N GLY A 139 -13.55 -10.06 31.19
CA GLY A 139 -12.10 -10.17 30.98
C GLY A 139 -11.74 -11.28 29.99
N LEU A 140 -12.35 -12.46 30.12
CA LEU A 140 -12.15 -13.58 29.20
C LEU A 140 -12.67 -13.26 27.79
N GLY A 141 -13.87 -12.67 27.69
CA GLY A 141 -14.47 -12.28 26.41
C GLY A 141 -13.66 -11.21 25.67
N LEU A 142 -13.16 -10.20 26.38
CA LEU A 142 -12.29 -9.16 25.80
C LEU A 142 -10.93 -9.70 25.37
N SER A 143 -10.33 -10.59 26.17
CA SER A 143 -9.07 -11.25 25.81
C SER A 143 -9.22 -12.12 24.56
N PHE A 144 -10.29 -12.90 24.46
CA PHE A 144 -10.59 -13.72 23.28
C PHE A 144 -10.79 -12.85 22.03
N ARG A 145 -11.57 -11.77 22.14
CA ARG A 145 -11.78 -10.81 21.05
C ARG A 145 -10.48 -10.13 20.61
N SER A 146 -9.63 -9.75 21.55
CA SER A 146 -8.38 -9.05 21.26
C SER A 146 -7.37 -9.98 20.58
N SER A 147 -7.25 -11.22 21.06
CA SER A 147 -6.37 -12.23 20.46
C SER A 147 -6.76 -12.54 19.01
N THR A 148 -8.06 -12.75 18.77
CA THR A 148 -8.57 -13.06 17.42
C THR A 148 -8.48 -11.87 16.46
N ALA A 149 -8.71 -10.65 16.92
CA ALA A 149 -8.48 -9.44 16.12
C ALA A 149 -7.00 -9.29 15.74
N TYR A 150 -6.09 -9.52 16.69
CA TYR A 150 -4.65 -9.47 16.44
C TYR A 150 -4.19 -10.52 15.43
N GLU A 151 -4.69 -11.76 15.52
CA GLU A 151 -4.40 -12.81 14.54
C GLU A 151 -4.75 -12.36 13.12
N ARG A 152 -5.94 -11.79 12.90
CA ARG A 152 -6.38 -11.26 11.60
C ARG A 152 -5.50 -10.12 11.11
N TYR A 153 -5.12 -9.20 12.00
CA TYR A 153 -4.21 -8.11 11.66
C TYR A 153 -2.84 -8.64 11.19
N THR A 154 -2.26 -9.59 11.93
CA THR A 154 -0.98 -10.20 11.55
C THR A 154 -1.09 -11.01 10.26
N GLU A 155 -2.23 -11.68 10.04
CA GLU A 155 -2.49 -12.45 8.82
C GLU A 155 -2.60 -11.54 7.60
N GLY A 156 -3.34 -10.44 7.68
CA GLY A 156 -3.39 -9.42 6.63
C GLY A 156 -2.00 -8.85 6.31
N ARG A 157 -1.19 -8.58 7.33
CA ARG A 157 0.19 -8.11 7.14
C ARG A 157 1.07 -9.15 6.43
N LYS A 158 0.92 -10.44 6.76
CA LYS A 158 1.66 -11.54 6.12
C LYS A 158 1.35 -11.65 4.64
N TYR A 159 0.07 -11.56 4.26
CA TYR A 159 -0.33 -11.58 2.84
C TYR A 159 0.26 -10.40 2.06
N TRP A 160 0.33 -9.21 2.66
CA TRP A 160 1.02 -8.08 2.04
C TRP A 160 2.53 -8.24 1.94
N ALA A 161 3.19 -8.88 2.91
CA ALA A 161 4.60 -9.23 2.77
C ALA A 161 4.83 -10.21 1.60
N GLN A 162 3.93 -11.19 1.45
CA GLN A 162 3.97 -12.14 0.35
C GLN A 162 3.72 -11.45 -1.00
N LEU A 163 2.76 -10.50 -1.08
CA LEU A 163 2.56 -9.71 -2.29
C LEU A 163 3.84 -8.99 -2.71
N THR A 164 4.48 -8.26 -1.79
CA THR A 164 5.70 -7.51 -2.09
C THR A 164 6.80 -8.45 -2.60
N LEU A 165 6.99 -9.59 -1.94
CA LEU A 165 7.97 -10.59 -2.36
C LEU A 165 7.67 -11.12 -3.77
N SER A 166 6.43 -11.54 -4.03
CA SER A 166 6.02 -12.09 -5.33
C SER A 166 6.10 -11.05 -6.43
N ALA A 167 5.74 -9.79 -6.16
CA ALA A 167 5.89 -8.68 -7.10
C ALA A 167 7.36 -8.43 -7.46
N GLN A 168 8.27 -8.37 -6.48
CA GLN A 168 9.71 -8.20 -6.72
C GLN A 168 10.32 -9.38 -7.47
N CYS A 169 9.89 -10.61 -7.16
CA CYS A 169 10.34 -11.79 -7.88
C CYS A 169 9.85 -11.79 -9.33
N LEU A 170 8.56 -11.53 -9.55
CA LEU A 170 7.97 -11.50 -10.89
C LEU A 170 8.56 -10.38 -11.74
N ALA A 171 8.75 -9.18 -11.17
CA ALA A 171 9.40 -8.06 -11.84
C ALA A 171 10.84 -8.39 -12.27
N ARG A 172 11.62 -9.06 -11.40
CA ARG A 172 12.97 -9.53 -11.76
C ARG A 172 12.93 -10.58 -12.86
N VAL A 173 11.96 -11.49 -12.86
CA VAL A 173 11.83 -12.49 -13.94
C VAL A 173 11.55 -11.78 -15.26
N PHE A 174 10.56 -10.90 -15.32
CA PHE A 174 10.22 -10.19 -16.55
C PHE A 174 11.36 -9.32 -17.07
N TRP A 175 12.05 -8.61 -16.17
CA TRP A 175 13.10 -7.67 -16.55
C TRP A 175 14.45 -8.35 -16.88
N LEU A 176 14.90 -9.32 -16.08
CA LEU A 176 16.22 -9.94 -16.25
C LEU A 176 16.21 -11.14 -17.21
N HIS A 177 15.08 -11.84 -17.29
CA HIS A 177 14.97 -13.08 -18.05
C HIS A 177 14.18 -12.93 -19.34
N GLY A 178 13.28 -11.95 -19.45
CA GLY A 178 12.68 -11.60 -20.73
C GLY A 178 13.74 -11.06 -21.68
N GLU A 179 13.99 -11.75 -22.78
CA GLU A 179 14.88 -11.27 -23.85
C GLU A 179 14.17 -10.18 -24.69
N GLU A 180 14.92 -9.48 -25.53
CA GLU A 180 14.41 -8.45 -26.45
C GLU A 180 14.90 -8.80 -27.84
N ARG A 181 13.99 -8.80 -28.82
CA ARG A 181 14.38 -9.01 -30.22
C ARG A 181 15.18 -7.82 -30.73
N MET A 182 15.89 -8.03 -31.84
CA MET A 182 16.66 -6.96 -32.49
C MET A 182 15.75 -6.06 -33.35
N GLY A 183 16.06 -4.77 -33.44
CA GLY A 183 15.35 -3.80 -34.29
C GLY A 183 14.08 -3.22 -33.66
N GLU A 184 13.12 -2.81 -34.48
CA GLU A 184 11.85 -2.20 -34.04
C GLU A 184 11.02 -3.14 -33.13
N GLN A 185 11.14 -4.45 -33.31
CA GLN A 185 10.49 -5.45 -32.46
C GLN A 185 11.02 -5.42 -31.01
N GLY A 186 12.30 -5.12 -30.82
CA GLY A 186 12.87 -4.99 -29.46
C GLY A 186 12.29 -3.82 -28.68
N LYS A 187 11.97 -2.72 -29.36
CA LYS A 187 11.29 -1.58 -28.73
C LYS A 187 9.87 -1.97 -28.29
N GLN A 188 9.16 -2.75 -29.09
CA GLN A 188 7.84 -3.27 -28.72
C GLN A 188 7.93 -4.25 -27.54
N ASP A 189 8.91 -5.15 -27.54
CA ASP A 189 9.15 -6.09 -26.43
C ASP A 189 9.46 -5.32 -25.12
N LEU A 190 10.24 -4.25 -25.19
CA LEU A 190 10.53 -3.39 -24.05
C LEU A 190 9.27 -2.67 -23.52
N LEU A 191 8.42 -2.17 -24.40
CA LEU A 191 7.14 -1.54 -24.03
C LEU A 191 6.16 -2.57 -23.43
N ALA A 192 6.14 -3.79 -23.96
CA ALA A 192 5.35 -4.89 -23.42
C ALA A 192 5.83 -5.28 -22.02
N LYS A 193 7.14 -5.37 -21.78
CA LYS A 193 7.72 -5.57 -20.44
C LYS A 193 7.30 -4.46 -19.48
N MET A 194 7.42 -3.20 -19.89
CA MET A 194 7.01 -2.06 -19.06
C MET A 194 5.52 -2.14 -18.70
N THR A 195 4.68 -2.53 -19.65
CA THR A 195 3.26 -2.76 -19.42
C THR A 195 3.05 -3.89 -18.40
N ALA A 196 3.72 -5.03 -18.56
CA ALA A 196 3.64 -6.14 -17.62
C ALA A 196 4.10 -5.76 -16.20
N LEU A 197 5.17 -4.98 -16.07
CA LEU A 197 5.63 -4.44 -14.80
C LEU A 197 4.58 -3.50 -14.16
N ASN A 198 3.98 -2.62 -14.96
CA ASN A 198 2.86 -1.78 -14.50
C ASN A 198 1.65 -2.61 -14.08
N LEU A 199 1.38 -3.75 -14.71
CA LEU A 199 0.31 -4.67 -14.30
C LEU A 199 0.59 -5.33 -12.94
N ILE A 200 1.85 -5.58 -12.58
CA ILE A 200 2.21 -6.05 -11.22
C ILE A 200 1.82 -4.99 -10.18
N VAL A 201 2.11 -3.71 -10.46
CA VAL A 201 1.72 -2.59 -9.60
C VAL A 201 0.19 -2.44 -9.59
N ALA A 202 -0.44 -2.55 -10.76
CA ALA A 202 -1.89 -2.49 -10.92
C ALA A 202 -2.60 -3.54 -10.08
N PHE A 203 -2.05 -4.77 -9.98
CA PHE A 203 -2.59 -5.81 -9.13
C PHE A 203 -2.60 -5.39 -7.65
N ALA A 204 -1.50 -4.82 -7.15
CA ALA A 204 -1.40 -4.36 -5.78
C ALA A 204 -2.42 -3.25 -5.46
N VAL A 205 -2.52 -2.25 -6.34
CA VAL A 205 -3.44 -1.11 -6.20
C VAL A 205 -4.89 -1.58 -6.33
N ALA A 206 -5.20 -2.43 -7.32
CA ALA A 206 -6.53 -3.01 -7.49
C ALA A 206 -6.97 -3.82 -6.27
N LEU A 207 -6.06 -4.59 -5.67
CA LEU A 207 -6.37 -5.38 -4.48
C LEU A 207 -6.61 -4.50 -3.26
N LYS A 208 -5.85 -3.41 -3.09
CA LYS A 208 -6.14 -2.38 -2.08
C LYS A 208 -7.58 -1.84 -2.23
N HIS A 209 -7.96 -1.39 -3.43
CA HIS A 209 -9.32 -0.86 -3.67
C HIS A 209 -10.40 -1.93 -3.43
N ARG A 210 -10.13 -3.18 -3.83
CA ARG A 210 -11.03 -4.31 -3.54
C ARG A 210 -11.25 -4.47 -2.03
N LEU A 211 -10.18 -4.46 -1.23
CA LEU A 211 -10.27 -4.64 0.22
C LEU A 211 -10.98 -3.48 0.93
N ARG A 212 -10.95 -2.28 0.33
CA ARG A 212 -11.69 -1.08 0.78
C ARG A 212 -13.13 -1.00 0.26
N PHE A 213 -13.59 -2.01 -0.50
CA PHE A 213 -14.88 -2.02 -1.20
C PHE A 213 -15.07 -0.82 -2.15
N GLU A 214 -14.01 -0.49 -2.88
CA GLU A 214 -13.92 0.55 -3.90
C GLU A 214 -13.91 -0.12 -5.29
N PRO A 215 -15.07 -0.39 -5.92
CA PRO A 215 -15.13 -1.36 -7.01
C PRO A 215 -14.93 -0.80 -8.43
N TYR A 216 -14.70 0.51 -8.56
CA TYR A 216 -14.60 1.21 -9.85
C TYR A 216 -13.14 1.34 -10.32
N SER A 217 -12.95 1.73 -11.58
CA SER A 217 -11.63 1.78 -12.22
C SER A 217 -11.00 3.18 -12.27
N GLY A 218 -11.78 4.25 -12.08
CA GLY A 218 -11.32 5.63 -12.29
C GLY A 218 -10.74 6.33 -11.06
N TYR A 219 -10.21 5.58 -10.08
CA TYR A 219 -9.42 6.20 -9.01
C TYR A 219 -8.10 6.75 -9.57
N ASP A 220 -7.62 7.88 -9.06
CA ASP A 220 -6.46 8.61 -9.62
C ASP A 220 -5.18 7.74 -9.71
N ASP A 221 -4.99 6.86 -8.75
CA ASP A 221 -3.84 5.95 -8.63
C ASP A 221 -4.00 4.64 -9.41
N LEU A 222 -5.21 4.33 -9.89
CA LEU A 222 -5.53 3.10 -10.60
C LEU A 222 -5.79 3.35 -12.10
N ALA A 223 -6.43 4.47 -12.45
CA ALA A 223 -6.89 4.79 -13.80
C ALA A 223 -5.76 4.76 -14.84
N GLY A 224 -4.57 5.27 -14.48
CA GLY A 224 -3.40 5.25 -15.36
C GLY A 224 -2.83 3.85 -15.61
N LEU A 225 -3.00 2.93 -14.66
CA LEU A 225 -2.44 1.58 -14.74
C LEU A 225 -3.35 0.60 -15.49
N ILE A 226 -4.67 0.70 -15.33
CA ILE A 226 -5.64 -0.25 -15.92
C ILE A 226 -6.55 0.36 -16.98
N GLY A 227 -6.48 1.67 -17.24
CA GLY A 227 -7.42 2.35 -18.14
C GLY A 227 -7.41 1.80 -19.57
N HIS A 228 -6.30 1.21 -20.00
CA HIS A 228 -6.15 0.56 -21.30
C HIS A 228 -6.72 -0.87 -21.35
N LEU A 229 -6.98 -1.50 -20.20
CA LEU A 229 -7.51 -2.87 -20.13
C LEU A 229 -9.03 -2.88 -20.34
N GLU A 230 -9.53 -3.98 -20.91
CA GLU A 230 -10.96 -4.28 -20.94
C GLU A 230 -11.34 -5.04 -19.67
N THR A 231 -11.95 -4.35 -18.72
CA THR A 231 -12.35 -4.91 -17.42
C THR A 231 -13.83 -4.65 -17.14
N PHE A 232 -14.45 -5.53 -16.36
CA PHE A 232 -15.84 -5.33 -15.93
C PHE A 232 -16.00 -4.04 -15.10
N ALA A 233 -14.99 -3.75 -14.27
CA ALA A 233 -14.92 -2.51 -13.50
C ALA A 233 -14.94 -1.26 -14.40
N LYS A 234 -14.21 -1.26 -15.52
CA LYS A 234 -14.24 -0.18 -16.51
C LYS A 234 -15.63 -0.03 -17.14
N GLY A 235 -16.26 -1.13 -17.54
CA GLY A 235 -17.61 -1.10 -18.09
C GLY A 235 -18.68 -0.56 -17.12
N ALA A 236 -18.48 -0.76 -15.82
CA ALA A 236 -19.33 -0.25 -14.74
C ALA A 236 -19.00 1.19 -14.31
N THR A 237 -17.83 1.69 -14.67
CA THR A 237 -17.39 3.05 -14.35
C THR A 237 -18.03 4.04 -15.33
N SER A 238 -18.88 4.94 -14.85
CA SER A 238 -19.47 6.04 -15.62
C SER A 238 -18.96 7.38 -15.07
N GLU A 239 -18.86 8.44 -15.89
CA GLU A 239 -18.38 9.77 -15.45
C GLU A 239 -19.17 10.32 -14.24
N GLU A 240 -20.47 10.03 -14.12
CA GLU A 240 -21.30 10.43 -12.97
C GLU A 240 -20.90 9.73 -11.65
N THR A 241 -20.30 8.53 -11.72
CA THR A 241 -19.91 7.76 -10.53
C THR A 241 -18.64 8.30 -9.89
N MET A 242 -17.80 9.00 -10.66
CA MET A 242 -16.55 9.65 -10.21
C MET A 242 -16.78 10.87 -9.30
N LEU A 243 -17.99 11.46 -9.31
CA LEU A 243 -18.28 12.76 -8.71
C LEU A 243 -18.79 12.71 -7.24
N HIS A 244 -18.95 11.53 -6.64
CA HIS A 244 -19.31 11.40 -5.21
C HIS A 244 -18.05 11.03 -4.41
N GLN A 245 -17.66 11.68 -3.30
CA GLN A 245 -18.51 12.14 -2.20
C GLN A 245 -17.71 13.07 -1.26
N LYS A 246 -17.86 14.40 -1.34
CA LYS A 246 -17.46 15.27 -0.22
C LYS A 246 -18.45 15.04 0.92
N SER A 247 -18.01 14.44 2.03
CA SER A 247 -18.85 14.32 3.22
C SER A 247 -19.12 15.71 3.78
N GLY A 248 -20.39 16.00 4.12
CA GLY A 248 -20.72 17.24 4.81
C GLY A 248 -19.99 17.32 6.17
N THR A 249 -19.68 18.52 6.64
CA THR A 249 -18.95 18.76 7.90
C THR A 249 -19.58 18.04 9.10
N LEU A 250 -20.92 17.99 9.18
CA LEU A 250 -21.63 17.26 10.23
C LEU A 250 -21.41 15.75 10.18
N LYS A 251 -21.32 15.18 8.97
CA LYS A 251 -21.08 13.76 8.76
C LYS A 251 -19.66 13.39 9.18
N SER A 252 -18.67 14.22 8.83
CA SER A 252 -17.27 14.04 9.26
C SER A 252 -17.11 14.11 10.78
N ILE A 253 -17.84 15.00 11.46
CA ILE A 253 -17.86 15.05 12.94
C ILE A 253 -18.49 13.79 13.54
N GLY A 254 -19.60 13.31 12.97
CA GLY A 254 -20.23 12.07 13.40
C GLY A 254 -19.33 10.84 13.19
N GLU A 255 -18.63 10.77 12.05
CA GLU A 255 -17.63 9.74 11.76
C GLU A 255 -16.47 9.81 12.76
N TYR A 256 -15.96 11.01 13.08
CA TYR A 256 -14.89 11.21 14.08
C TYR A 256 -15.29 10.78 15.50
N LEU A 257 -16.55 11.02 15.88
CA LEU A 257 -17.10 10.61 17.17
C LEU A 257 -17.53 9.13 17.20
N GLY A 258 -17.38 8.38 16.10
CA GLY A 258 -17.73 6.96 16.03
C GLY A 258 -19.23 6.69 16.11
N VAL A 259 -20.04 7.61 15.61
CA VAL A 259 -21.50 7.51 15.68
C VAL A 259 -22.00 6.52 14.61
N PRO A 260 -22.69 5.41 14.99
CA PRO A 260 -22.98 4.31 14.07
C PRO A 260 -23.79 4.69 12.82
N PHE A 261 -24.66 5.71 12.91
CA PHE A 261 -25.47 6.17 11.77
C PHE A 261 -24.73 7.15 10.85
N ALA A 262 -23.60 7.70 11.29
CA ALA A 262 -22.78 8.60 10.49
C ALA A 262 -21.73 7.85 9.67
N GLU A 263 -21.33 6.63 10.08
CA GLU A 263 -20.38 5.78 9.37
C GLU A 263 -20.82 5.51 7.92
N SER A 264 -19.96 5.83 6.95
CA SER A 264 -20.19 5.48 5.55
C SER A 264 -20.17 3.97 5.37
N ASN A 265 -21.28 3.37 4.92
CA ASN A 265 -21.30 1.96 4.56
C ASN A 265 -20.67 1.76 3.17
N PRO A 266 -19.46 1.18 3.07
CA PRO A 266 -18.74 1.10 1.80
C PRO A 266 -19.40 0.08 0.84
N ARG A 267 -20.16 -0.89 1.37
CA ARG A 267 -20.96 -1.85 0.56
C ARG A 267 -22.13 -1.19 -0.18
N LYS A 268 -22.49 0.06 0.15
CA LYS A 268 -23.53 0.80 -0.57
C LYS A 268 -23.16 1.02 -2.04
N LEU A 269 -21.87 1.19 -2.33
CA LEU A 269 -21.37 1.37 -3.70
C LEU A 269 -21.60 0.10 -4.54
N LEU A 270 -21.31 -1.07 -3.96
CA LEU A 270 -21.58 -2.37 -4.60
C LEU A 270 -23.07 -2.57 -4.91
N LYS A 271 -23.95 -2.18 -3.98
CA LYS A 271 -25.42 -2.30 -4.17
C LYS A 271 -25.99 -1.33 -5.22
N LYS A 272 -25.31 -0.22 -5.49
CA LYS A 272 -25.73 0.79 -6.48
C LYS A 272 -25.26 0.46 -7.90
N ALA A 273 -24.37 -0.51 -8.07
CA ALA A 273 -23.81 -0.85 -9.38
C ALA A 273 -24.90 -1.45 -10.28
N ASN A 274 -25.12 -0.81 -11.44
CA ASN A 274 -26.08 -1.26 -12.45
C ASN A 274 -25.49 -2.29 -13.43
N LYS A 275 -24.19 -2.59 -13.31
CA LYS A 275 -23.43 -3.50 -14.17
C LYS A 275 -22.57 -4.41 -13.30
N PRO A 276 -22.17 -5.60 -13.80
CA PRO A 276 -21.23 -6.46 -13.07
C PRO A 276 -19.90 -5.72 -12.89
N LEU A 277 -19.41 -5.69 -11.65
CA LEU A 277 -18.15 -5.02 -11.29
C LEU A 277 -16.92 -5.93 -11.50
N GLY A 278 -17.13 -7.24 -11.58
CA GLY A 278 -16.06 -8.23 -11.76
C GLY A 278 -15.13 -8.36 -10.55
N ASN A 279 -13.97 -8.98 -10.78
CA ASN A 279 -12.90 -9.10 -9.80
C ASN A 279 -11.63 -8.55 -10.42
N LEU A 280 -11.47 -7.24 -10.30
CA LEU A 280 -10.40 -6.51 -10.98
C LEU A 280 -8.98 -7.08 -10.73
N PRO A 281 -8.53 -7.37 -9.49
CA PRO A 281 -7.23 -8.01 -9.28
C PRO A 281 -7.09 -9.34 -10.02
N LEU A 282 -8.14 -10.16 -10.06
CA LEU A 282 -8.13 -11.43 -10.77
C LEU A 282 -8.06 -11.22 -12.30
N GLU A 283 -8.78 -10.25 -12.83
CA GLU A 283 -8.72 -9.86 -14.25
C GLU A 283 -7.29 -9.40 -14.62
N VAL A 284 -6.63 -8.62 -13.76
CA VAL A 284 -5.22 -8.22 -13.95
C VAL A 284 -4.28 -9.44 -13.99
N LEU A 285 -4.51 -10.45 -13.15
CA LEU A 285 -3.73 -11.70 -13.19
C LEU A 285 -3.91 -12.45 -14.53
N THR A 286 -5.09 -12.38 -15.15
CA THR A 286 -5.31 -12.96 -16.49
C THR A 286 -4.46 -12.26 -17.54
N TYR A 287 -4.38 -10.93 -17.53
CA TYR A 287 -3.51 -10.18 -18.43
C TYR A 287 -2.02 -10.47 -18.18
N LEU A 288 -1.60 -10.62 -16.92
CA LEU A 288 -0.24 -11.03 -16.58
C LEU A 288 0.09 -12.44 -17.09
N ALA A 289 -0.85 -13.39 -16.99
CA ALA A 289 -0.68 -14.74 -17.52
C ALA A 289 -0.55 -14.72 -19.05
N SER A 290 -1.41 -13.96 -19.75
CA SER A 290 -1.33 -13.79 -21.20
C SER A 290 0.01 -13.24 -21.66
N TYR A 291 0.58 -12.28 -20.92
CA TYR A 291 1.92 -11.77 -21.21
C TYR A 291 2.99 -12.87 -21.06
N VAL A 292 2.90 -13.70 -20.01
CA VAL A 292 3.83 -14.82 -19.82
C VAL A 292 3.72 -15.81 -20.98
N ASP A 293 2.51 -16.21 -21.38
CA ASP A 293 2.29 -17.12 -22.50
C ASP A 293 2.89 -16.58 -23.80
N GLU A 294 2.61 -15.32 -24.13
CA GLU A 294 3.13 -14.70 -25.35
C GLU A 294 4.67 -14.58 -25.33
N THR A 295 5.29 -14.31 -24.17
CA THR A 295 6.76 -14.30 -24.05
C THR A 295 7.38 -15.70 -24.20
N ILE A 296 6.66 -16.75 -23.82
CA ILE A 296 7.10 -18.15 -23.99
C ILE A 296 6.97 -18.55 -25.47
N GLU A 297 5.83 -18.27 -26.09
CA GLU A 297 5.58 -18.57 -27.51
C GLU A 297 6.57 -17.87 -28.44
N ASN A 298 6.91 -16.61 -28.14
CA ASN A 298 7.90 -15.84 -28.90
C ASN A 298 9.36 -16.23 -28.60
N GLY A 299 9.62 -17.18 -27.71
CA GLY A 299 10.99 -17.57 -27.33
C GLY A 299 11.78 -16.47 -26.61
N LEU A 300 11.09 -15.57 -25.91
CA LEU A 300 11.72 -14.51 -25.11
C LEU A 300 12.06 -14.98 -23.69
N LEU A 301 11.39 -16.03 -23.22
CA LEU A 301 11.63 -16.65 -21.91
C LEU A 301 11.97 -18.13 -22.09
N ASN A 302 13.19 -18.42 -22.54
CA ASN A 302 13.55 -19.76 -23.05
C ASN A 302 13.81 -20.82 -21.97
N VAL A 303 14.20 -20.42 -20.75
CA VAL A 303 14.60 -21.37 -19.72
C VAL A 303 13.37 -21.85 -18.95
N PRO A 304 13.04 -23.16 -18.94
CA PRO A 304 11.83 -23.68 -18.28
C PRO A 304 11.75 -23.31 -16.79
N GLY A 305 12.87 -23.27 -16.08
CA GLY A 305 12.90 -22.86 -14.67
C GLY A 305 12.42 -21.42 -14.45
N GLN A 306 12.66 -20.51 -15.39
CA GLN A 306 12.20 -19.12 -15.31
C GLN A 306 10.71 -19.00 -15.62
N GLN A 307 10.21 -19.80 -16.57
CA GLN A 307 8.78 -19.91 -16.88
C GLN A 307 7.98 -20.41 -15.67
N THR A 308 8.44 -21.49 -15.04
CA THR A 308 7.83 -22.03 -13.81
C THR A 308 7.85 -20.99 -12.68
N LEU A 309 8.94 -20.22 -12.54
CA LEU A 309 9.03 -19.18 -11.53
C LEU A 309 8.04 -18.03 -11.78
N ALA A 310 7.81 -17.64 -13.04
CA ALA A 310 6.80 -16.63 -13.39
C ALA A 310 5.40 -17.08 -12.96
N TYR A 311 4.99 -18.28 -13.38
CA TYR A 311 3.69 -18.84 -13.04
C TYR A 311 3.51 -19.12 -11.55
N SER A 312 4.56 -19.55 -10.86
CA SER A 312 4.55 -19.74 -9.41
C SER A 312 4.30 -18.42 -8.67
N ASN A 313 4.88 -17.31 -9.13
CA ASN A 313 4.62 -15.99 -8.53
C ASN A 313 3.23 -15.45 -8.88
N ILE A 314 2.71 -15.68 -10.09
CA ILE A 314 1.31 -15.35 -10.44
C ILE A 314 0.34 -16.13 -9.53
N THR A 315 0.61 -17.42 -9.30
CA THR A 315 -0.18 -18.25 -8.38
C THR A 315 -0.11 -17.71 -6.95
N ALA A 316 1.08 -17.31 -6.49
CA ALA A 316 1.26 -16.72 -5.17
C ALA A 316 0.52 -15.37 -5.01
N LEU A 317 0.41 -14.56 -6.07
CA LEU A 317 -0.43 -13.36 -6.07
C LEU A 317 -1.92 -13.73 -5.98
N ASN A 318 -2.36 -14.80 -6.64
CA ASN A 318 -3.73 -15.31 -6.51
C ASN A 318 -4.03 -15.84 -5.09
N ASP A 319 -3.06 -16.50 -4.46
CA ASP A 319 -3.16 -16.95 -3.06
C ASP A 319 -3.31 -15.76 -2.11
N VAL A 320 -2.58 -14.67 -2.37
CA VAL A 320 -2.72 -13.41 -1.63
C VAL A 320 -4.11 -12.81 -1.80
N LEU A 321 -4.63 -12.75 -3.04
CA LEU A 321 -5.99 -12.27 -3.31
C LEU A 321 -7.03 -13.08 -2.51
N THR A 322 -6.97 -14.40 -2.60
CA THR A 322 -7.91 -15.29 -1.91
C THR A 322 -7.75 -15.22 -0.39
N GLY A 323 -6.51 -15.12 0.09
CA GLY A 323 -6.16 -15.01 1.50
C GLY A 323 -6.65 -13.73 2.14
N THR A 324 -6.47 -12.59 1.47
CA THR A 324 -6.96 -11.29 1.93
C THR A 324 -8.49 -11.20 1.87
N ASP A 325 -9.12 -11.77 0.83
CA ASP A 325 -10.58 -11.91 0.76
C ASP A 325 -11.13 -12.76 1.91
N ARG A 326 -10.43 -13.83 2.32
CA ARG A 326 -10.79 -14.62 3.50
C ARG A 326 -10.72 -13.76 4.76
N VAL A 327 -9.60 -13.09 5.01
CA VAL A 327 -9.43 -12.22 6.20
C VAL A 327 -10.53 -11.16 6.27
N LEU A 328 -10.95 -10.59 5.13
CA LEU A 328 -12.00 -9.57 5.07
C LEU A 328 -13.42 -10.15 5.22
N ASN A 329 -13.73 -11.24 4.51
CA ASN A 329 -15.10 -11.76 4.39
C ASN A 329 -15.48 -12.80 5.45
N THR A 330 -14.52 -13.36 6.19
CA THR A 330 -14.80 -14.28 7.30
C THR A 330 -14.49 -13.62 8.65
N PRO A 331 -15.28 -12.62 9.09
CA PRO A 331 -15.10 -12.05 10.41
C PRO A 331 -15.54 -13.01 11.52
N LEU A 332 -15.24 -12.65 12.77
CA LEU A 332 -15.77 -13.37 13.93
C LEU A 332 -17.29 -13.49 13.80
N PRO A 333 -17.87 -14.67 14.08
CA PRO A 333 -19.31 -14.84 13.95
C PRO A 333 -20.04 -13.77 14.74
N LEU A 334 -21.03 -13.14 14.09
CA LEU A 334 -21.71 -11.95 14.62
C LEU A 334 -22.27 -12.17 16.03
N ALA A 335 -22.73 -13.39 16.32
CA ALA A 335 -23.22 -13.77 17.64
C ALA A 335 -22.19 -13.55 18.77
N TYR A 336 -20.92 -13.91 18.56
CA TYR A 336 -19.86 -13.70 19.55
C TYR A 336 -19.61 -12.21 19.77
N SER A 337 -19.48 -11.44 18.69
CA SER A 337 -19.25 -9.99 18.77
C SER A 337 -20.39 -9.27 19.49
N ILE A 338 -21.65 -9.64 19.22
CA ILE A 338 -22.82 -9.10 19.91
C ILE A 338 -22.81 -9.50 21.39
N ALA A 339 -22.61 -10.79 21.70
CA ALA A 339 -22.65 -11.28 23.08
C ALA A 339 -21.56 -10.62 23.96
N ILE A 340 -20.33 -10.52 23.47
CA ILE A 340 -19.23 -9.86 24.18
C ILE A 340 -19.57 -8.38 24.44
N SER A 341 -20.14 -7.69 23.45
CA SER A 341 -20.57 -6.30 23.61
C SER A 341 -21.69 -6.16 24.64
N GLN A 342 -22.72 -7.02 24.58
CA GLN A 342 -23.85 -7.01 25.51
C GLN A 342 -23.40 -7.27 26.95
N ILE A 343 -22.60 -8.31 27.18
CA ILE A 343 -22.09 -8.65 28.52
C ILE A 343 -21.23 -7.52 29.09
N THR A 344 -20.38 -6.91 28.25
CA THR A 344 -19.55 -5.75 28.65
C THR A 344 -20.41 -4.55 29.07
N TRP A 345 -21.46 -4.24 28.32
CA TRP A 345 -22.38 -3.15 28.67
C TRP A 345 -23.20 -3.43 29.92
N VAL A 346 -23.69 -4.67 30.08
CA VAL A 346 -24.37 -5.10 31.31
C VAL A 346 -23.47 -4.91 32.52
N TYR A 347 -22.20 -5.31 32.42
CA TYR A 347 -21.23 -5.11 33.50
C TYR A 347 -21.06 -3.63 33.86
N ILE A 348 -20.84 -2.76 32.88
CA ILE A 348 -20.62 -1.32 33.11
C ILE A 348 -21.85 -0.63 33.70
N ILE A 349 -23.05 -0.99 33.26
CA ILE A 349 -24.31 -0.41 33.75
C ILE A 349 -24.57 -0.80 35.22
N ILE A 350 -24.20 -2.01 35.61
CA ILE A 350 -24.38 -2.52 36.98
C ILE A 350 -23.30 -1.99 37.94
N LEU A 351 -22.10 -1.73 37.44
CA LEU A 351 -20.92 -1.31 38.23
C LEU A 351 -21.16 -0.18 39.25
N PRO A 352 -21.82 0.95 38.93
CA PRO A 352 -22.04 2.02 39.92
C PRO A 352 -22.95 1.62 41.09
N VAL A 353 -23.87 0.66 40.88
CA VAL A 353 -24.77 0.16 41.94
C VAL A 353 -24.01 -0.61 43.00
N GLN A 354 -22.99 -1.37 42.60
CA GLN A 354 -22.18 -2.21 43.49
C GLN A 354 -21.07 -1.42 44.19
N LEU A 355 -20.52 -0.39 43.53
CA LEU A 355 -19.44 0.41 44.09
C LEU A 355 -19.91 1.49 45.07
N TYR A 356 -21.18 1.90 45.02
CA TYR A 356 -21.69 3.03 45.79
C TYR A 356 -21.49 2.89 47.30
N ASP A 357 -21.78 1.71 47.88
CA ASP A 357 -21.69 1.50 49.33
C ASP A 357 -20.26 1.65 49.87
N TYR A 358 -19.26 1.45 49.00
CA TYR A 358 -17.85 1.52 49.36
C TYR A 358 -17.22 2.89 49.05
N LEU A 359 -17.62 3.53 47.95
CA LEU A 359 -16.96 4.71 47.40
C LEU A 359 -17.79 6.00 47.52
N GLY A 360 -19.09 5.92 47.79
CA GLY A 360 -19.99 7.08 47.85
C GLY A 360 -19.90 7.92 46.57
N TRP A 361 -19.60 9.22 46.71
CA TRP A 361 -19.43 10.13 45.56
C TRP A 361 -18.26 9.78 44.62
N VAL A 362 -17.24 9.07 45.13
CA VAL A 362 -16.08 8.62 44.32
C VAL A 362 -16.49 7.54 43.31
N THR A 363 -17.68 6.96 43.46
CA THR A 363 -18.26 6.01 42.50
C THR A 363 -18.35 6.57 41.09
N ILE A 364 -18.62 7.88 40.94
CA ILE A 364 -18.75 8.52 39.63
C ILE A 364 -17.42 8.48 38.85
N PRO A 365 -16.32 9.10 39.33
CA PRO A 365 -15.04 9.02 38.65
C PRO A 365 -14.50 7.58 38.57
N GLY A 366 -14.73 6.74 39.59
CA GLY A 366 -14.33 5.33 39.58
C GLY A 366 -14.98 4.52 38.46
N THR A 367 -16.29 4.70 38.25
CA THR A 367 -17.05 4.03 37.18
C THR A 367 -16.58 4.50 35.80
N ILE A 368 -16.31 5.80 35.64
CA ILE A 368 -15.81 6.37 34.38
C ILE A 368 -14.43 5.80 34.04
N CYS A 369 -13.51 5.72 35.01
CA CYS A 369 -12.19 5.12 34.81
C CYS A 369 -12.28 3.63 34.44
N ALA A 370 -13.11 2.86 35.15
CA ALA A 370 -13.33 1.45 34.84
C ALA A 370 -13.93 1.26 33.44
N ALA A 371 -14.94 2.05 33.08
CA ALA A 371 -15.54 2.02 31.75
C ALA A 371 -14.55 2.42 30.66
N TYR A 372 -13.65 3.38 30.93
CA TYR A 372 -12.59 3.75 30.00
C TYR A 372 -11.69 2.56 29.67
N ILE A 373 -11.22 1.85 30.70
CA ILE A 373 -10.34 0.68 30.50
C ILE A 373 -11.06 -0.43 29.71
N ILE A 374 -12.28 -0.77 30.13
CA ILE A 374 -13.04 -1.91 29.59
C ILE A 374 -13.53 -1.63 28.18
N LEU A 375 -14.18 -0.48 27.95
CA LEU A 375 -14.63 -0.09 26.60
C LEU A 375 -13.46 0.23 25.69
N GLY A 376 -12.36 0.78 26.22
CA GLY A 376 -11.14 1.00 25.48
C GLY A 376 -10.61 -0.31 24.88
N LEU A 377 -10.46 -1.35 25.70
CA LEU A 377 -10.03 -2.68 25.22
C LEU A 377 -11.00 -3.26 24.17
N LEU A 378 -12.32 -3.14 24.39
CA LEU A 378 -13.34 -3.60 23.45
C LEU A 378 -13.21 -2.91 22.07
N LEU A 379 -12.99 -1.60 22.08
CA LEU A 379 -12.85 -0.78 20.87
C LEU A 379 -11.51 -1.01 20.16
N ILE A 380 -10.40 -1.17 20.89
CA ILE A 380 -9.11 -1.58 20.31
C ILE A 380 -9.31 -2.86 19.50
N GLY A 381 -9.93 -3.87 20.11
CA GLY A 381 -10.19 -5.14 19.43
C GLY A 381 -11.07 -4.99 18.20
N ARG A 382 -12.04 -4.07 18.20
CA ARG A 382 -12.88 -3.79 17.02
C ARG A 382 -12.13 -3.05 15.91
N GLU A 383 -11.24 -2.13 16.26
CA GLU A 383 -10.47 -1.35 15.27
C GLU A 383 -9.45 -2.23 14.56
N ILE A 384 -8.73 -3.08 15.31
CA ILE A 384 -7.72 -3.99 14.75
C ILE A 384 -8.34 -5.17 13.98
N GLU A 385 -9.62 -5.48 14.21
CA GLU A 385 -10.31 -6.62 13.58
C GLU A 385 -10.39 -6.52 12.05
N ASN A 386 -10.47 -5.31 11.49
CA ASN A 386 -10.45 -5.08 10.04
C ASN A 386 -9.20 -4.30 9.61
N PRO A 387 -8.08 -4.98 9.30
CA PRO A 387 -6.80 -4.31 9.09
C PRO A 387 -6.66 -3.55 7.76
N PHE A 388 -7.67 -3.59 6.89
CA PHE A 388 -7.57 -3.07 5.51
C PHE A 388 -8.36 -1.78 5.26
N GLY A 389 -8.91 -1.17 6.32
CA GLY A 389 -9.72 0.03 6.20
C GLY A 389 -8.91 1.30 5.92
N ASN A 390 -9.45 2.41 6.42
CA ASN A 390 -8.89 3.76 6.32
C ASN A 390 -8.60 4.37 7.71
N ASP A 391 -8.70 3.58 8.78
CA ASP A 391 -8.40 4.05 10.13
C ASP A 391 -6.88 4.22 10.31
N VAL A 392 -6.48 5.07 11.25
CA VAL A 392 -5.06 5.39 11.52
C VAL A 392 -4.26 4.15 11.97
N ASN A 393 -4.96 3.19 12.59
CA ASN A 393 -4.38 1.96 13.11
C ASN A 393 -4.43 0.79 12.12
N ASP A 394 -5.03 0.99 10.93
CA ASP A 394 -5.05 -0.01 9.88
C ASP A 394 -3.69 -0.14 9.20
N LEU A 395 -3.53 -1.19 8.40
CA LEU A 395 -2.33 -1.37 7.61
C LEU A 395 -2.19 -0.22 6.59
N PRO A 396 -0.98 0.36 6.41
CA PRO A 396 -0.76 1.46 5.47
C PRO A 396 -0.66 0.95 4.03
N LEU A 397 -1.79 0.54 3.45
CA LEU A 397 -1.83 -0.13 2.14
C LEU A 397 -1.32 0.76 1.02
N ASP A 398 -1.58 2.07 1.08
CA ASP A 398 -1.09 3.03 0.10
C ASP A 398 0.44 3.08 0.09
N HIS A 399 1.08 3.07 1.27
CA HIS A 399 2.53 3.01 1.38
C HIS A 399 3.08 1.68 0.85
N PHE A 400 2.41 0.55 1.10
CA PHE A 400 2.85 -0.73 0.53
C PHE A 400 2.73 -0.76 -0.99
N CYS A 401 1.68 -0.19 -1.57
CA CYS A 401 1.55 -0.08 -3.03
C CYS A 401 2.65 0.82 -3.62
N GLN A 402 2.92 1.96 -2.99
CA GLN A 402 4.02 2.85 -3.38
C GLN A 402 5.39 2.18 -3.27
N GLN A 403 5.61 1.37 -2.23
CA GLN A 403 6.82 0.58 -2.08
C GLN A 403 6.97 -0.41 -3.25
N VAL A 404 5.91 -1.14 -3.60
CA VAL A 404 5.93 -2.07 -4.74
C VAL A 404 6.23 -1.33 -6.04
N ALA A 405 5.59 -0.18 -6.29
CA ALA A 405 5.87 0.65 -7.46
C ALA A 405 7.35 1.09 -7.50
N SER A 406 7.87 1.63 -6.40
CA SER A 406 9.28 2.05 -6.29
C SER A 406 10.26 0.89 -6.50
N ASP A 407 9.94 -0.30 -5.99
CA ASP A 407 10.79 -1.48 -6.17
C ASP A 407 10.82 -1.93 -7.64
N VAL A 408 9.65 -1.91 -8.31
CA VAL A 408 9.52 -2.22 -9.74
C VAL A 408 10.26 -1.20 -10.61
N ASP A 409 10.13 0.09 -10.30
CA ASP A 409 10.86 1.17 -10.98
C ASP A 409 12.37 1.02 -10.77
N THR A 410 12.80 0.66 -9.57
CA THR A 410 14.22 0.42 -9.27
C THR A 410 14.76 -0.75 -10.10
N ILE A 411 14.02 -1.85 -10.19
CA ILE A 411 14.40 -3.04 -10.98
C ILE A 411 14.51 -2.68 -12.47
N SER A 412 13.58 -1.88 -12.99
CA SER A 412 13.49 -1.52 -14.40
C SER A 412 14.36 -0.34 -14.83
N SER A 413 14.93 0.40 -13.87
CA SER A 413 15.75 1.58 -14.14
C SER A 413 17.06 1.28 -14.87
N LEU A 414 17.62 0.08 -14.70
CA LEU A 414 18.91 -0.30 -15.25
C LEU A 414 18.76 -1.48 -16.20
N LYS A 415 19.53 -1.45 -17.30
CA LYS A 415 19.63 -2.62 -18.19
C LYS A 415 20.18 -3.81 -17.43
N LYS A 416 19.80 -5.02 -17.87
CA LYS A 416 20.32 -6.29 -17.33
C LYS A 416 21.86 -6.22 -17.19
N PRO A 417 22.39 -6.28 -15.96
CA PRO A 417 23.82 -6.13 -15.73
C PRO A 417 24.57 -7.35 -16.28
N ARG A 418 25.67 -7.12 -17.01
CA ARG A 418 26.55 -8.20 -17.43
C ARG A 418 27.56 -8.48 -16.33
N MET A 419 27.85 -9.76 -16.08
CA MET A 419 28.80 -10.20 -15.04
C MET A 419 30.13 -9.46 -15.15
N ALA A 420 30.65 -9.31 -16.37
CA ALA A 420 31.90 -8.60 -16.62
C ALA A 420 31.89 -7.15 -16.14
N GLU A 421 30.75 -6.44 -16.20
CA GLU A 421 30.68 -5.01 -15.89
C GLU A 421 30.88 -4.70 -14.40
N PHE A 422 30.39 -5.57 -13.51
CA PHE A 422 30.48 -5.34 -12.06
C PHE A 422 31.52 -6.21 -11.36
N VAL A 423 31.83 -7.41 -11.89
CA VAL A 423 32.82 -8.29 -11.27
C VAL A 423 34.24 -7.78 -11.49
N THR A 424 34.57 -7.35 -12.70
CA THR A 424 35.91 -6.84 -13.02
C THR A 424 36.04 -5.33 -12.80
N HIS A 425 34.99 -4.69 -12.26
CA HIS A 425 34.99 -3.26 -11.97
C HIS A 425 36.14 -2.89 -11.03
N LYS A 426 36.82 -1.78 -11.28
CA LYS A 426 37.99 -1.34 -10.50
C LYS A 426 37.67 -1.14 -9.03
N ASP A 427 36.48 -0.62 -8.75
CA ASP A 427 35.99 -0.37 -7.38
C ASP A 427 35.44 -1.63 -6.69
N ASN A 428 35.37 -2.78 -7.37
CA ASN A 428 34.92 -4.02 -6.76
C ASN A 428 35.98 -4.57 -5.81
N LYS A 429 35.78 -4.33 -4.51
CA LYS A 429 36.63 -4.83 -3.42
C LYS A 429 36.22 -6.25 -3.03
N VAL A 430 36.71 -7.24 -3.79
CA VAL A 430 36.29 -8.66 -3.72
C VAL A 430 36.38 -9.27 -2.32
N LEU A 431 37.38 -8.90 -1.52
CA LEU A 431 37.62 -9.45 -0.18
C LEU A 431 37.43 -8.41 0.95
N PHE A 432 36.62 -7.37 0.72
CA PHE A 432 36.22 -6.45 1.79
C PHE A 432 35.53 -7.22 2.95
N PRO A 433 35.77 -6.85 4.23
CA PRO A 433 36.60 -5.73 4.71
C PRO A 433 38.10 -6.02 4.88
N ILE A 434 38.56 -7.26 4.69
CA ILE A 434 39.93 -7.68 4.99
C ILE A 434 40.95 -7.11 4.02
N SER A 435 40.54 -6.97 2.76
CA SER A 435 41.35 -6.34 1.74
C SER A 435 40.54 -5.29 1.00
N THR A 436 41.14 -4.11 0.85
CA THR A 436 40.63 -3.02 0.01
C THR A 436 41.08 -3.15 -1.44
N SER A 437 41.84 -4.20 -1.80
CA SER A 437 42.33 -4.42 -3.16
C SER A 437 41.19 -4.85 -4.09
N GLY A 438 41.18 -4.28 -5.30
CA GLY A 438 40.18 -4.57 -6.33
C GLY A 438 40.36 -5.93 -7.01
N TYR A 439 39.45 -6.27 -7.91
CA TYR A 439 39.43 -7.54 -8.65
C TYR A 439 40.74 -7.84 -9.38
N GLU A 440 41.29 -6.90 -10.16
CA GLU A 440 42.51 -7.10 -10.96
C GLU A 440 43.72 -7.52 -10.09
N ALA A 441 43.87 -6.92 -8.91
CA ALA A 441 44.95 -7.22 -7.99
C ALA A 441 44.85 -8.63 -7.37
N TRP A 442 43.64 -9.16 -7.24
CA TRP A 442 43.39 -10.52 -6.78
C TRP A 442 43.42 -11.54 -7.93
N ALA A 443 43.01 -11.15 -9.13
CA ALA A 443 43.11 -11.98 -10.34
C ALA A 443 44.57 -12.34 -10.67
N ALA A 444 45.54 -11.45 -10.37
CA ALA A 444 46.96 -11.72 -10.55
C ALA A 444 47.58 -12.66 -9.47
N ARG A 445 46.85 -13.01 -8.41
CA ARG A 445 47.37 -13.84 -7.31
C ARG A 445 47.04 -15.32 -7.53
N SER A 446 47.84 -16.20 -6.93
CA SER A 446 47.59 -17.65 -7.01
C SER A 446 46.32 -18.05 -6.27
N GLU A 447 45.61 -19.06 -6.81
CA GLU A 447 44.38 -19.60 -6.21
C GLU A 447 44.59 -20.04 -4.77
N LYS A 448 45.73 -20.68 -4.47
CA LYS A 448 46.10 -21.09 -3.10
C LYS A 448 46.12 -19.91 -2.13
N ARG A 449 46.62 -18.75 -2.57
CA ARG A 449 46.62 -17.52 -1.76
C ARG A 449 45.21 -17.01 -1.54
N ILE A 450 44.37 -16.99 -2.57
CA ILE A 450 42.95 -16.58 -2.44
C ILE A 450 42.21 -17.48 -1.44
N ARG A 451 42.36 -18.80 -1.56
CA ARG A 451 41.72 -19.76 -0.64
C ARG A 451 42.21 -19.62 0.80
N ASN A 452 43.50 -19.37 1.01
CA ASN A 452 44.06 -19.10 2.33
C ASN A 452 43.47 -17.83 2.96
N GLU A 453 43.34 -16.75 2.18
CA GLU A 453 42.77 -15.47 2.64
C GLU A 453 41.27 -15.58 2.94
N LEU A 454 40.54 -16.41 2.19
CA LEU A 454 39.15 -16.77 2.51
C LEU A 454 39.04 -17.54 3.83
N LYS A 455 40.00 -18.42 4.13
CA LYS A 455 40.05 -19.11 5.42
C LYS A 455 40.35 -18.12 6.55
N LEU A 456 41.32 -17.22 6.35
CA LEU A 456 41.62 -16.14 7.29
C LEU A 456 40.40 -15.23 7.53
N LYS A 457 39.53 -15.02 6.54
CA LYS A 457 38.29 -14.25 6.72
C LYS A 457 37.37 -14.81 7.80
N VAL A 458 37.29 -16.13 7.89
CA VAL A 458 36.49 -16.80 8.93
C VAL A 458 37.19 -16.68 10.29
N GLU A 459 38.51 -16.84 10.32
CA GLU A 459 39.31 -16.77 11.55
C GLU A 459 39.35 -15.34 12.14
N VAL A 460 39.54 -14.31 11.31
CA VAL A 460 39.52 -12.89 11.71
C VAL A 460 38.11 -12.46 12.12
N GLY A 461 37.08 -12.90 11.39
CA GLY A 461 35.69 -12.65 11.79
C GLY A 461 35.35 -13.28 13.15
N TYR A 462 35.86 -14.48 13.42
CA TYR A 462 35.69 -15.17 14.70
C TYR A 462 36.48 -14.50 15.83
N ALA A 463 37.72 -14.07 15.58
CA ALA A 463 38.53 -13.32 16.55
C ALA A 463 37.88 -11.97 16.91
N ALA A 464 37.44 -11.20 15.92
CA ALA A 464 36.72 -9.94 16.15
C ALA A 464 35.39 -10.15 16.91
N TRP A 465 34.68 -11.26 16.66
CA TRP A 465 33.49 -11.62 17.42
C TRP A 465 33.81 -12.00 18.88
N LEU A 466 34.93 -12.70 19.13
CA LEU A 466 35.40 -13.02 20.48
C LEU A 466 35.81 -11.77 21.27
N ASP A 467 36.51 -10.82 20.63
CA ASP A 467 36.89 -9.55 21.25
C ASP A 467 35.66 -8.74 21.66
N LEU A 468 34.64 -8.67 20.79
CA LEU A 468 33.35 -8.03 21.10
C LEU A 468 32.63 -8.70 22.28
N GLN A 469 32.69 -10.03 22.39
CA GLN A 469 32.13 -10.74 23.56
C GLN A 469 32.96 -10.54 24.83
N GLY A 470 34.29 -10.42 24.71
CA GLY A 470 35.20 -10.12 25.80
C GLY A 470 34.95 -8.74 26.39
N GLU A 471 34.85 -7.71 25.55
CA GLU A 471 34.46 -6.35 25.94
C GLU A 471 33.07 -6.31 26.55
N HIS A 472 32.10 -7.05 25.99
CA HIS A 472 30.75 -7.09 26.55
C HIS A 472 30.72 -7.72 27.95
N LYS A 473 31.49 -8.79 28.20
CA LYS A 473 31.63 -9.41 29.53
C LYS A 473 32.40 -8.53 30.51
N ALA A 474 33.41 -7.79 30.04
CA ALA A 474 34.16 -6.84 30.86
C ALA A 474 33.28 -5.65 31.28
N ASN A 475 32.47 -5.11 30.37
CA ASN A 475 31.53 -4.02 30.66
C ASN A 475 30.37 -4.45 31.57
N VAL A 476 29.89 -5.70 31.46
CA VAL A 476 28.88 -6.24 32.40
C VAL A 476 29.46 -6.40 33.80
N LYS A 477 30.68 -6.94 33.93
CA LYS A 477 31.38 -7.02 35.24
C LYS A 477 31.69 -5.66 35.86
N ALA A 478 32.12 -4.68 35.05
CA ALA A 478 32.37 -3.32 35.52
C ALA A 478 31.09 -2.55 35.89
N GLY A 479 29.93 -2.97 35.35
CA GLY A 479 28.61 -2.48 35.75
C GLY A 479 28.14 -3.07 37.08
N ASP A 480 28.36 -4.37 37.30
CA ASP A 480 28.01 -5.04 38.57
C ASP A 480 28.91 -4.63 39.75
N GLU A 481 30.16 -4.21 39.51
CA GLU A 481 31.05 -3.66 40.55
C GLU A 481 30.75 -2.19 40.92
N LYS A 482 29.82 -1.52 40.22
CA LYS A 482 29.41 -0.13 40.47
C LYS A 482 28.00 0.02 41.05
N VAL A 483 27.38 -1.07 41.52
CA VAL A 483 26.10 -1.07 42.24
C VAL A 483 26.30 -1.38 43.72
#